data_AF-A0A3D2X0J9-F1
#
_entry.id   AF-A0A3D2X0J9-F1
#
_cell.length_a   1.000
_cell.length_b   1.000
_cell.length_c   1.000
_cell.angle_alpha   90.00
_cell.angle_beta   90.00
_cell.angle_gamma   90.00
#
_symmetry.space_group_name_H-M   'P 1'
#
loop_
_entity.id
_entity.type
_entity.pdbx_description
1 polymer ?
#
loop_
_entity_poly.entity_id
_entity_poly.type
_entity_poly.pdbx_seq_one_letter_code
_entity_poly.pdbx_strand_id
1 'polypeptide(L)'
;MFNIKKEAFGDFTKVIIENNETGEYIAIVPEFGGNVCAIVLNKEGQNYSILDGYKTPSEIVEHQNFKSSKLLPFPNRIKDGKYFFKGRSYQLPINEHDGNHAIHGLI
;
A
#
# COMPACT_ATOMS: atom_id res chain seq x y z
N MET A 1 6.13 22.77 11.50
CA MET A 1 4.80 22.93 10.83
C MET A 1 4.79 22.10 9.55
N PHE A 2 3.67 21.44 9.19
CA PHE A 2 3.59 20.62 7.97
C PHE A 2 3.08 21.41 6.76
N ASN A 3 3.65 21.14 5.59
CA ASN A 3 3.16 21.58 4.29
C ASN A 3 2.61 20.39 3.50
N ILE A 4 1.57 20.62 2.70
CA ILE A 4 0.96 19.60 1.85
C ILE A 4 1.17 20.02 0.40
N LYS A 5 1.89 19.19 -0.36
CA LYS A 5 2.12 19.35 -1.80
C LYS A 5 1.38 18.25 -2.55
N LYS A 6 0.97 18.56 -3.79
CA LYS A 6 0.39 17.59 -4.71
C LYS A 6 1.15 17.65 -6.02
N GLU A 7 1.49 16.50 -6.58
CA GLU A 7 2.17 16.39 -7.86
C GLU A 7 1.58 15.25 -8.69
N ALA A 8 1.70 15.37 -10.01
CA ALA A 8 1.29 14.32 -10.94
C ALA A 8 2.17 13.07 -10.76
N PHE A 9 1.56 11.90 -10.81
CA PHE A 9 2.21 10.60 -10.71
C PHE A 9 1.58 9.61 -11.70
N GLY A 10 1.90 9.80 -12.97
CA GLY A 10 1.23 9.10 -14.08
C GLY A 10 -0.24 9.53 -14.12
N ASP A 11 -1.15 8.54 -14.11
CA ASP A 11 -2.59 8.77 -14.09
C ASP A 11 -3.12 9.13 -12.68
N PHE A 12 -2.27 9.10 -11.66
CA PHE A 12 -2.64 9.37 -10.26
C PHE A 12 -2.06 10.69 -9.75
N THR A 13 -2.56 11.13 -8.60
CA THR A 13 -1.97 12.22 -7.82
C THR A 13 -1.14 11.66 -6.67
N LYS A 14 0.09 12.16 -6.50
CA LYS A 14 0.87 11.92 -5.30
C LYS A 14 0.80 13.12 -4.36
N VAL A 15 0.38 12.87 -3.13
CA VAL A 15 0.28 13.85 -2.05
C VAL A 15 1.49 13.68 -1.14
N ILE A 16 2.22 14.77 -0.90
CA ILE A 16 3.39 14.80 -0.03
C ILE A 16 3.05 15.68 1.17
N ILE A 17 3.16 15.12 2.38
CA ILE A 17 3.01 15.83 3.64
C ILE A 17 4.39 15.93 4.26
N GLU A 18 4.95 17.14 4.31
CA GLU A 18 6.35 17.40 4.65
C GLU A 18 6.45 18.31 5.88
N ASN A 19 7.33 17.97 6.82
CA ASN A 19 7.71 18.84 7.92
C ASN A 19 8.73 19.87 7.41
N ASN A 20 8.36 21.15 7.39
CA ASN A 20 9.25 22.21 6.88
C ASN A 20 10.50 22.44 7.75
N GLU A 21 10.51 21.98 9.00
CA GLU A 21 11.64 22.19 9.92
C GLU A 21 12.71 21.10 9.77
N THR A 22 12.29 19.85 9.59
CA THR A 22 13.18 18.68 9.56
C THR A 22 13.33 18.06 8.17
N GLY A 23 12.44 18.41 7.23
CA GLY A 23 12.36 17.81 5.90
C GLY A 23 11.83 16.37 5.89
N GLU A 24 11.34 15.86 7.03
CA GLU A 24 10.65 14.57 7.11
C GLU A 24 9.37 14.62 6.28
N TYR A 25 9.04 13.53 5.59
CA TYR A 25 7.81 13.51 4.82
C TYR A 25 7.25 12.11 4.64
N ILE A 26 5.96 12.08 4.37
CA ILE A 26 5.25 10.93 3.82
C ILE A 26 4.72 11.29 2.44
N ALA A 27 4.84 10.37 1.49
CA ALA A 27 4.22 10.48 0.17
C ALA A 27 3.17 9.39 0.00
N ILE A 28 1.97 9.79 -0.43
CA ILE A 28 0.79 8.94 -0.52
C ILE A 28 0.19 9.09 -1.91
N VAL A 29 -0.32 8.00 -2.50
CA VAL A 29 -1.18 8.02 -3.69
C VAL A 29 -2.60 7.65 -3.24
N PRO A 30 -3.47 8.64 -2.95
CA PRO A 30 -4.81 8.39 -2.42
C PRO A 30 -5.67 7.54 -3.34
N GLU A 31 -5.61 7.79 -4.66
CA GLU A 31 -6.42 7.10 -5.66
C GLU A 31 -6.11 5.60 -5.78
N PHE A 32 -4.98 5.14 -5.24
CA PHE A 32 -4.57 3.73 -5.25
C PHE A 32 -4.64 3.14 -3.84
N GLY A 33 -5.85 3.05 -3.27
CA GLY A 33 -6.07 2.47 -1.94
C GLY A 33 -5.38 3.21 -0.78
N GLY A 34 -5.01 4.48 -0.97
CA GLY A 34 -4.18 5.22 -0.01
C GLY A 34 -2.78 4.66 0.15
N ASN A 35 -2.16 4.19 -0.94
CA ASN A 35 -0.83 3.61 -0.94
C ASN A 35 0.22 4.61 -0.43
N VAL A 36 1.06 4.19 0.51
CA VAL A 36 2.19 4.99 0.98
C VAL A 36 3.42 4.63 0.16
N CYS A 37 3.92 5.57 -0.64
CA CYS A 37 5.04 5.35 -1.54
C CYS A 37 6.40 5.73 -0.91
N ALA A 38 6.40 6.62 0.08
CA ALA A 38 7.63 6.98 0.79
C ALA A 38 7.33 7.38 2.24
N ILE A 39 8.24 7.00 3.13
CA ILE A 39 8.35 7.54 4.48
C ILE A 39 9.83 7.92 4.66
N VAL A 40 10.06 9.20 4.92
CA VAL A 40 11.39 9.77 5.15
C VAL A 40 11.43 10.36 6.54
N LEU A 41 12.32 9.83 7.39
CA LEU A 41 12.47 10.23 8.79
C LEU A 41 13.83 10.87 9.03
N ASN A 42 13.89 11.82 9.97
CA ASN A 42 15.12 12.49 10.35
C ASN A 42 15.78 11.72 11.50
N LYS A 43 17.08 11.49 11.38
CA LYS A 43 17.93 11.04 12.47
C LYS A 43 19.20 11.89 12.45
N GLU A 44 19.43 12.61 13.55
CA GLU A 44 20.65 13.42 13.76
C GLU A 44 20.89 14.45 12.64
N GLY A 45 19.81 15.05 12.12
CA GLY A 45 19.89 16.05 11.06
C GLY A 45 19.97 15.47 9.64
N GLN A 46 20.02 14.14 9.49
CA GLN A 46 19.99 13.47 8.19
C GLN A 46 18.64 12.77 7.96
N ASN A 47 18.10 12.93 6.75
CA ASN A 47 16.85 12.28 6.34
C ASN A 47 17.12 10.94 5.66
N TYR A 48 16.40 9.90 6.11
CA TYR A 48 16.51 8.54 5.61
C TYR A 48 15.17 8.06 5.08
N SER A 49 15.17 7.55 3.83
CA SER A 49 14.03 6.79 3.33
C SER A 49 14.01 5.41 3.97
N ILE A 50 12.90 5.06 4.61
CA ILE A 50 12.77 3.82 5.39
C ILE A 50 11.74 2.84 4.81
N LEU A 51 11.11 3.20 3.69
CA LEU A 51 10.07 2.40 3.06
C LEU A 51 10.49 2.00 1.65
N ASP A 52 10.42 0.69 1.35
CA ASP A 52 10.48 0.19 -0.02
C ASP A 52 9.09 0.32 -0.68
N GLY A 53 8.72 1.54 -1.04
CA GLY A 53 7.48 1.84 -1.76
C GLY A 53 7.70 1.90 -3.28
N TYR A 54 6.60 2.09 -4.01
CA TYR A 54 6.64 2.27 -5.46
C TYR A 54 7.24 3.63 -5.83
N LYS A 55 8.21 3.63 -6.75
CA LYS A 55 8.97 4.83 -7.15
C LYS A 55 8.43 5.46 -8.41
N THR A 56 7.78 4.67 -9.27
CA THR A 56 7.26 5.11 -10.57
C THR A 56 5.77 4.78 -10.73
N PRO A 57 5.05 5.50 -11.61
CA PRO A 57 3.66 5.18 -11.92
C PRO A 57 3.47 3.78 -12.49
N SER A 58 4.42 3.28 -13.27
CA SER A 58 4.35 1.92 -13.80
C SER A 58 4.46 0.86 -12.69
N GLU A 59 5.37 1.05 -11.73
CA GLU A 59 5.54 0.11 -10.61
C GLU A 59 4.29 -0.01 -9.74
N ILE A 60 3.58 1.10 -9.47
CA ILE A 60 2.35 1.04 -8.67
C ILE A 60 1.22 0.33 -9.41
N VAL A 61 1.15 0.46 -10.74
CA VAL A 61 0.16 -0.24 -11.58
C VAL A 61 0.48 -1.74 -11.67
N GLU A 62 1.75 -2.11 -11.76
CA GLU A 62 2.18 -3.52 -11.69
C GLU A 62 1.87 -4.16 -10.32
N HIS A 63 1.81 -3.34 -9.26
CA HIS A 63 1.36 -3.71 -7.91
C HIS A 63 2.04 -4.95 -7.32
N GLN A 64 3.32 -5.15 -7.64
CA GLN A 64 4.04 -6.33 -7.15
C GLN A 64 4.16 -6.33 -5.62
N ASN A 65 4.03 -7.53 -5.04
CA ASN A 65 4.27 -7.82 -3.61
C ASN A 65 3.39 -7.04 -2.61
N PHE A 66 2.28 -6.45 -3.04
CA PHE A 66 1.34 -5.74 -2.16
C PHE A 66 1.98 -4.62 -1.31
N LYS A 67 3.02 -3.94 -1.84
CA LYS A 67 3.76 -2.90 -1.11
C LYS A 67 2.79 -1.83 -0.60
N SER A 68 2.84 -1.56 0.71
CA SER A 68 1.98 -0.58 1.41
C SER A 68 0.46 -0.75 1.24
N SER A 69 0.01 -1.90 0.74
CA SER A 69 -1.40 -2.15 0.45
C SER A 69 -2.22 -2.34 1.72
N LYS A 70 -3.52 -2.04 1.64
CA LYS A 70 -4.45 -2.29 2.75
C LYS A 70 -5.02 -3.68 2.61
N LEU A 71 -4.60 -4.59 3.47
CA LEU A 71 -4.98 -6.01 3.38
C LEU A 71 -6.33 -6.24 4.07
N LEU A 72 -7.41 -5.83 3.39
CA LEU A 72 -8.79 -5.87 3.91
C LEU A 72 -9.70 -6.67 2.97
N PRO A 73 -10.68 -7.44 3.50
CA PRO A 73 -11.04 -7.57 4.90
C PRO A 73 -10.19 -8.56 5.70
N PHE A 74 -9.22 -9.23 5.06
CA PHE A 74 -8.32 -10.16 5.72
C PHE A 74 -6.89 -9.98 5.22
N PRO A 75 -5.90 -10.00 6.14
CA PRO A 75 -4.51 -10.17 5.75
C PRO A 75 -4.22 -11.66 5.49
N ASN A 76 -3.11 -11.90 4.81
CA ASN A 76 -2.61 -13.25 4.51
C ASN A 76 -3.65 -14.15 3.81
N ARG A 77 -3.49 -15.48 3.95
CA ARG A 77 -4.16 -16.51 3.15
C ARG A 77 -5.42 -17.06 3.80
N ILE A 78 -6.41 -17.35 2.97
CA ILE A 78 -7.53 -18.24 3.25
C ILE A 78 -7.36 -19.46 2.38
N LYS A 79 -7.17 -20.61 3.04
CA LYS A 79 -6.95 -21.90 2.39
C LYS A 79 -8.11 -22.25 1.45
N ASP A 80 -7.78 -22.64 0.21
CA ASP A 80 -8.73 -22.97 -0.85
C ASP A 80 -9.74 -21.86 -1.16
N GLY A 81 -9.49 -20.62 -0.69
CA GLY A 81 -10.45 -19.52 -0.72
C GLY A 81 -11.74 -19.83 0.05
N LYS A 82 -11.78 -20.89 0.87
CA LYS A 82 -13.00 -21.37 1.52
C LYS A 82 -12.99 -21.03 2.99
N TYR A 83 -14.13 -20.53 3.47
CA TYR A 83 -14.37 -20.37 4.89
C TYR A 83 -15.83 -20.65 5.21
N PHE A 84 -16.09 -21.04 6.46
CA PHE A 84 -17.44 -21.29 6.96
C PHE A 84 -17.75 -20.30 8.06
N PHE A 85 -18.90 -19.62 7.95
CA PHE A 85 -19.31 -18.62 8.92
C PHE A 85 -20.83 -18.63 9.07
N LYS A 86 -21.31 -18.63 10.32
CA LYS A 86 -22.75 -18.60 10.65
C LYS A 86 -23.61 -19.60 9.88
N GLY A 87 -23.17 -20.86 9.82
CA GLY A 87 -23.94 -21.91 9.17
C GLY A 87 -23.84 -21.92 7.63
N ARG A 88 -23.00 -21.05 7.02
CA ARG A 88 -22.88 -20.92 5.57
C ARG A 88 -21.43 -21.06 5.13
N SER A 89 -21.23 -21.76 4.01
CA SER A 89 -19.94 -21.86 3.32
C SER A 89 -19.80 -20.72 2.32
N TYR A 90 -18.62 -20.14 2.25
CA TYR A 90 -18.26 -19.06 1.35
C TYR A 90 -17.04 -19.47 0.51
N GLN A 91 -16.99 -18.97 -0.72
CA GLN A 91 -15.88 -19.17 -1.65
C GLN A 91 -15.40 -17.79 -2.12
N LEU A 92 -14.12 -17.54 -1.92
CA LEU A 92 -13.39 -16.38 -2.45
C LEU A 92 -12.67 -16.77 -3.75
N PRO A 93 -12.45 -15.82 -4.67
CA PRO A 93 -11.57 -16.05 -5.82
C PRO A 93 -10.17 -16.46 -5.37
N ILE A 94 -9.58 -17.42 -6.08
CA ILE A 94 -8.18 -17.79 -5.89
C ILE A 94 -7.33 -16.80 -6.67
N ASN A 95 -6.52 -16.01 -5.96
CA ASN A 95 -5.59 -15.03 -6.52
C ASN A 95 -4.12 -15.34 -6.18
N GLU A 96 -3.86 -16.36 -5.35
CA GLU A 96 -2.55 -17.01 -5.22
C GLU A 96 -2.68 -18.45 -5.76
N HIS A 97 -2.27 -18.66 -7.01
CA HIS A 97 -2.48 -19.95 -7.69
C HIS A 97 -1.54 -21.05 -7.20
N ASP A 98 -0.28 -20.74 -6.89
CA ASP A 98 0.72 -21.73 -6.46
C ASP A 98 0.31 -22.46 -5.17
N GLY A 99 -0.32 -21.74 -4.24
CA GLY A 99 -0.84 -22.30 -2.99
C GLY A 99 -2.32 -22.71 -3.05
N ASN A 100 -3.03 -22.38 -4.13
CA ASN A 100 -4.49 -22.45 -4.21
C ASN A 100 -5.17 -21.71 -3.04
N HIS A 101 -4.87 -20.42 -2.88
CA HIS A 101 -5.39 -19.60 -1.79
C HIS A 101 -6.03 -18.30 -2.28
N ALA A 102 -6.95 -17.77 -1.48
CA ALA A 102 -7.28 -16.34 -1.53
C ALA A 102 -6.30 -15.61 -0.60
N ILE A 103 -5.60 -14.59 -1.08
CA ILE A 103 -4.58 -13.85 -0.33
C ILE A 103 -4.89 -12.35 -0.32
N HIS A 104 -4.68 -11.72 0.84
CA HIS A 104 -4.59 -10.27 0.99
C HIS A 104 -5.88 -9.45 0.73
N GLY A 105 -7.04 -10.08 0.82
CA GLY A 105 -8.30 -9.36 0.86
C GLY A 105 -8.93 -9.14 -0.52
N LEU A 106 -9.70 -8.06 -0.65
CA LEU A 106 -10.57 -7.77 -1.80
C LEU A 106 -10.39 -6.35 -2.36
N ILE A 107 -9.51 -5.53 -1.77
CA ILE A 107 -9.30 -4.13 -2.14
C ILE A 107 -7.85 -3.83 -2.51
#